data_AF-A0A9D5EQ59-F1
#
_entry.id   AF-A0A9D5EQ59-F1
#
_cell.length_a   1.000
_cell.length_b   1.000
_cell.length_c   1.000
_cell.angle_alpha   90.00
_cell.angle_beta   90.00
_cell.angle_gamma   90.00
#
_symmetry.space_group_name_H-M   'P 1'
#
loop_
_entity.id
_entity.type
_entity.pdbx_description
1 polymer ?
#
loop_
_entity_poly.entity_id
_entity_poly.type
_entity_poly.pdbx_seq_one_letter_code
_entity_poly.pdbx_strand_id
1 'polypeptide(L)'
;MGRHTRRNNAGATPGGKPGRQRVIWIVALVAGVGLLVGVCILVCLSIVRDALNRHGSSEHEHPPGPHGGTIVAVGRENRFHVEAVFDRSGQVWVYTYREDETQVYPIDSQSVPAKARRPADPTEFSILLSPEPQPGDPSGKASRFVGRLPQELDGGRVELIVPAMNFGGERHWFAVKSDGEWHRDPMPEKVTAEEERKLYLTLGGKYTEADIKANGGVIASEKFKGVKAEHDAAPKPGDRICPVSRTKANPKLAWVVGGKEYQFCCPPCVDEFVKKAKEKPDEVRPPEEYVQKP
;
A
#
# COMPACT_ATOMS: atom_id res chain seq x y z
N MET A 1 -11.85 -89.59 -38.85
CA MET A 1 -10.93 -89.64 -40.01
C MET A 1 -10.85 -88.24 -40.61
N GLY A 2 -9.66 -87.66 -40.66
CA GLY A 2 -9.45 -86.29 -41.12
C GLY A 2 -8.06 -85.77 -40.75
N ARG A 3 -7.01 -86.46 -41.23
CA ARG A 3 -5.61 -86.01 -41.15
C ARG A 3 -5.37 -85.00 -42.27
N HIS A 4 -4.93 -83.79 -41.94
CA HIS A 4 -4.18 -82.96 -42.88
C HIS A 4 -2.97 -82.30 -42.21
N THR A 5 -1.85 -83.01 -42.36
CA THR A 5 -0.54 -82.53 -42.82
C THR A 5 -0.09 -81.09 -42.49
N ARG A 6 0.79 -81.06 -41.48
CA ARG A 6 1.95 -80.18 -41.25
C ARG A 6 2.62 -79.72 -42.56
N ARG A 7 2.82 -78.41 -42.73
CA ARG A 7 3.75 -77.84 -43.72
C ARG A 7 4.80 -76.99 -43.00
N ASN A 8 6.02 -77.52 -42.96
CA ASN A 8 7.23 -76.82 -42.56
C ASN A 8 7.55 -75.76 -43.62
N ASN A 9 7.85 -74.54 -43.20
CA ASN A 9 8.45 -73.54 -44.07
C ASN A 9 9.77 -73.08 -43.44
N ALA A 10 10.86 -73.68 -43.92
CA ALA A 10 12.22 -73.22 -43.68
C ALA A 10 12.50 -72.10 -44.68
N GLY A 11 12.48 -70.85 -44.20
CA GLY A 11 12.86 -69.67 -44.95
C GLY A 11 14.25 -69.21 -44.54
N ALA A 12 15.17 -69.19 -45.51
CA ALA A 12 16.57 -68.82 -45.38
C ALA A 12 16.79 -67.41 -44.82
N THR A 13 17.79 -67.28 -43.95
CA THR A 13 18.31 -66.00 -43.45
C THR A 13 19.33 -65.41 -44.45
N PRO A 14 19.14 -64.18 -44.95
CA PRO A 14 20.18 -63.50 -45.70
C PRO A 14 21.19 -62.86 -44.74
N GLY A 15 22.44 -63.31 -44.82
CA GLY A 15 23.59 -62.72 -44.14
C GLY A 15 23.91 -61.32 -44.67
N GLY A 16 23.27 -60.30 -44.11
CA GLY A 16 23.61 -58.89 -44.29
C GLY A 16 24.54 -58.41 -43.19
N LYS A 17 25.73 -57.91 -43.55
CA LYS A 17 26.77 -57.39 -42.64
C LYS A 17 26.17 -56.41 -41.60
N PRO A 18 26.22 -56.71 -40.29
CA PRO A 18 25.58 -55.89 -39.25
C PRO A 18 26.53 -54.77 -38.81
N GLY A 19 26.73 -53.77 -39.67
CA GLY A 19 27.66 -52.67 -39.36
C GLY A 19 27.08 -51.28 -39.53
N ARG A 20 26.30 -51.05 -40.59
CA ARG A 20 25.92 -49.68 -41.00
C ARG A 20 24.50 -49.28 -40.58
N GLN A 21 23.57 -50.23 -40.57
CA GLN A 21 22.16 -49.93 -40.27
C GLN A 21 21.91 -49.67 -38.78
N ARG A 22 22.63 -50.36 -37.88
CA ARG A 22 22.54 -50.12 -36.42
C ARG A 22 23.04 -48.73 -36.03
N VAL A 23 24.07 -48.22 -36.70
CA VAL A 23 24.59 -46.87 -36.47
C VAL A 23 23.57 -45.81 -36.90
N ILE A 24 22.90 -46.01 -38.04
CA ILE A 24 21.86 -45.07 -38.53
C ILE A 24 20.67 -45.00 -37.56
N TRP A 25 20.21 -46.14 -37.03
CA TRP A 25 19.12 -46.17 -36.04
C TRP A 25 19.51 -45.52 -34.70
N ILE A 26 20.75 -45.71 -34.23
CA ILE A 26 21.23 -45.06 -33.00
C ILE A 26 21.35 -43.54 -33.18
N VAL A 27 21.88 -43.08 -34.31
CA VAL A 27 21.98 -41.63 -34.61
C VAL A 27 20.60 -40.99 -34.74
N ALA A 28 19.64 -41.67 -35.40
CA ALA A 28 18.26 -41.17 -35.50
C ALA A 28 17.55 -41.10 -34.13
N LEU A 29 17.78 -42.08 -33.26
CA LEU A 29 17.16 -42.13 -31.93
C LEU A 29 17.75 -41.07 -30.99
N VAL A 30 19.07 -40.85 -31.02
CA VAL A 30 19.74 -39.76 -30.26
C VAL A 30 19.29 -38.38 -30.75
N ALA A 31 19.14 -38.20 -32.08
CA ALA A 31 18.62 -36.96 -32.65
C ALA A 31 17.15 -36.70 -32.24
N GLY A 32 16.31 -37.74 -32.24
CA GLY A 32 14.91 -37.66 -31.81
C GLY A 32 14.75 -37.30 -30.33
N VAL A 33 15.55 -37.91 -29.45
CA VAL A 33 15.56 -37.59 -28.01
C VAL A 33 16.08 -36.17 -27.76
N GLY A 34 17.13 -35.75 -28.46
CA GLY A 34 17.65 -34.38 -28.38
C GLY A 34 16.61 -33.33 -28.80
N LEU A 35 15.85 -33.61 -29.86
CA LEU A 35 14.78 -32.73 -30.32
C LEU A 35 13.63 -32.64 -29.31
N LEU A 36 13.24 -33.76 -28.71
CA LEU A 36 12.15 -33.81 -27.72
C LEU A 36 12.53 -33.09 -26.41
N VAL A 37 13.77 -33.25 -25.95
CA VAL A 37 14.32 -32.51 -24.80
C VAL A 37 14.43 -31.01 -25.12
N GLY A 38 14.89 -30.65 -26.32
CA GLY A 38 14.96 -29.26 -26.76
C GLY A 38 13.60 -28.57 -26.80
N VAL A 39 12.56 -29.25 -27.31
CA VAL A 39 11.18 -28.75 -27.30
C VAL A 39 10.65 -28.61 -25.87
N CYS A 40 10.91 -29.59 -25.00
CA CYS A 40 10.49 -29.53 -23.60
C CYS A 40 11.14 -28.35 -22.86
N ILE A 41 12.45 -28.12 -23.09
CA ILE A 41 13.18 -26.96 -22.54
C ILE A 41 12.62 -25.66 -23.10
N LEU A 42 12.31 -25.56 -24.40
CA LEU A 42 11.72 -24.35 -24.99
C LEU A 42 10.32 -24.07 -24.42
N VAL A 43 9.49 -25.09 -24.21
CA VAL A 43 8.17 -24.96 -23.57
C VAL A 43 8.33 -24.53 -22.11
N CYS A 44 9.22 -25.16 -21.34
CA CYS A 44 9.52 -24.76 -19.97
C CYS A 44 10.05 -23.32 -19.90
N LEU A 45 10.97 -22.93 -20.78
CA LEU A 45 11.49 -21.56 -20.87
C LEU A 45 10.39 -20.56 -21.25
N SER A 46 9.42 -20.97 -22.07
CA SER A 46 8.28 -20.14 -22.44
C SER A 46 7.30 -19.97 -21.27
N ILE A 47 7.03 -21.03 -20.50
CA ILE A 47 6.21 -20.98 -19.28
C ILE A 47 6.91 -20.15 -18.19
N VAL A 48 8.23 -20.32 -18.00
CA VAL A 48 9.02 -19.54 -17.05
C VAL A 48 9.09 -18.08 -17.49
N ARG A 49 9.27 -17.80 -18.78
CA ARG A 49 9.22 -16.43 -19.34
C ARG A 49 7.83 -15.79 -19.16
N ASP A 50 6.74 -16.54 -19.37
CA ASP A 50 5.38 -16.05 -19.12
C ASP A 50 5.15 -15.77 -17.62
N ALA A 51 5.65 -16.64 -16.73
CA ALA A 51 5.59 -16.44 -15.29
C ALA A 51 6.43 -15.24 -14.82
N LEU A 52 7.60 -15.00 -15.43
CA LEU A 52 8.45 -13.84 -15.15
C LEU A 52 7.88 -12.53 -15.73
N ASN A 53 7.19 -12.59 -16.87
CA ASN A 53 6.53 -11.44 -17.49
C ASN A 53 5.18 -11.07 -16.85
N ARG A 54 4.66 -11.86 -15.91
CA ARG A 54 3.45 -11.54 -15.14
C ARG A 54 3.63 -10.43 -14.07
N HIS A 55 4.81 -9.80 -14.02
CA HIS A 55 5.06 -8.61 -13.20
C HIS A 55 5.27 -7.35 -14.05
N GLY A 56 4.39 -7.14 -15.02
CA GLY A 56 4.28 -5.89 -15.76
C GLY A 56 2.84 -5.41 -15.76
N SER A 57 2.33 -4.95 -14.61
CA SER A 57 1.26 -3.96 -14.65
C SER A 57 1.83 -2.76 -15.40
N SER A 58 1.29 -2.46 -16.58
CA SER A 58 1.52 -1.19 -17.24
C SER A 58 0.99 -0.12 -16.30
N GLU A 59 1.88 0.39 -15.47
CA GLU A 59 1.64 1.41 -14.44
C GLU A 59 1.50 2.73 -15.21
N HIS A 60 0.30 2.94 -15.76
CA HIS A 60 -0.09 4.26 -16.22
C HIS A 60 -0.45 5.07 -14.98
N GLU A 61 0.13 6.26 -14.90
CA GLU A 61 -0.14 7.22 -13.84
C GLU A 61 -1.60 7.69 -13.98
N HIS A 62 -2.49 7.20 -13.12
CA HIS A 62 -3.88 7.64 -13.08
C HIS A 62 -3.95 9.03 -12.44
N PRO A 63 -4.74 9.97 -12.98
CA PRO A 63 -5.04 11.22 -12.28
C PRO A 63 -5.74 10.92 -10.93
N PRO A 64 -5.71 11.85 -9.96
CA PRO A 64 -6.48 11.71 -8.73
C PRO A 64 -7.94 11.39 -9.05
N GLY A 65 -8.52 10.41 -8.36
CA GLY A 65 -9.88 9.98 -8.64
C GLY A 65 -10.92 11.07 -8.35
N PRO A 66 -12.17 10.90 -8.82
CA PRO A 66 -13.24 11.88 -8.62
C PRO A 66 -13.48 12.27 -7.15
N HIS A 67 -13.11 11.41 -6.21
CA HIS A 67 -13.26 11.62 -4.78
C HIS A 67 -11.92 11.94 -4.08
N GLY A 68 -10.86 12.21 -4.86
CA GLY A 68 -9.52 12.50 -4.36
C GLY A 68 -8.79 11.27 -3.82
N GLY A 69 -9.23 10.07 -4.18
CA GLY A 69 -8.58 8.81 -3.85
C GLY A 69 -7.68 8.28 -4.95
N THR A 70 -7.06 7.14 -4.66
CA THR A 70 -6.16 6.45 -5.59
C THR A 70 -6.95 5.46 -6.43
N ILE A 71 -6.84 5.55 -7.76
CA ILE A 71 -7.50 4.64 -8.70
C ILE A 71 -6.56 3.50 -9.12
N VAL A 72 -7.10 2.29 -9.19
CA VAL A 72 -6.43 1.13 -9.79
C VAL A 72 -7.34 0.43 -10.80
N ALA A 73 -6.74 -0.06 -11.88
CA ALA A 73 -7.42 -0.96 -12.80
C ALA A 73 -7.62 -2.35 -12.18
N VAL A 74 -8.78 -2.95 -12.44
CA VAL A 74 -9.21 -4.25 -11.91
C VAL A 74 -9.65 -5.18 -13.04
N GLY A 75 -9.19 -6.42 -12.96
CA GLY A 75 -9.51 -7.46 -13.94
C GLY A 75 -8.57 -7.46 -15.15
N ARG A 76 -8.78 -8.42 -16.04
CA ARG A 76 -8.03 -8.50 -17.30
C ARG A 76 -8.44 -7.33 -18.18
N GLU A 77 -7.49 -6.78 -18.93
CA GLU A 77 -7.72 -5.71 -19.92
C GLU A 77 -8.30 -4.41 -19.32
N ASN A 78 -8.12 -4.15 -18.02
CA ASN A 78 -8.53 -2.90 -17.35
C ASN A 78 -10.02 -2.54 -17.51
N ARG A 79 -10.90 -3.55 -17.64
CA ARG A 79 -12.35 -3.35 -17.86
C ARG A 79 -13.10 -2.70 -16.69
N PHE A 80 -12.50 -2.66 -15.52
CA PHE A 80 -13.06 -2.07 -14.31
C PHE A 80 -12.00 -1.23 -13.62
N HIS A 81 -12.45 -0.23 -12.87
CA HIS A 81 -11.59 0.56 -12.01
C HIS A 81 -12.16 0.63 -10.61
N VAL A 82 -11.28 0.81 -9.64
CA VAL A 82 -11.63 1.03 -8.24
C VAL A 82 -10.87 2.24 -7.73
N GLU A 83 -11.58 3.15 -7.06
CA GLU A 83 -10.97 4.23 -6.29
C GLU A 83 -11.02 3.87 -4.79
N ALA A 84 -9.88 3.94 -4.10
CA ALA A 84 -9.86 3.90 -2.64
C ALA A 84 -9.58 5.30 -2.08
N VAL A 85 -10.49 5.77 -1.23
CA VAL A 85 -10.37 7.05 -0.52
C VAL A 85 -10.11 6.76 0.95
N PHE A 86 -8.98 7.22 1.46
CA PHE A 86 -8.59 7.07 2.86
C PHE A 86 -8.88 8.36 3.61
N ASP A 87 -9.91 8.37 4.44
CA ASP A 87 -10.30 9.55 5.22
C ASP A 87 -9.60 9.62 6.57
N ARG A 88 -9.41 10.85 7.01
CA ARG A 88 -8.88 11.26 8.30
C ARG A 88 -9.70 10.75 9.49
N SER A 89 -10.91 10.20 9.38
CA SER A 89 -11.55 9.52 10.53
C SER A 89 -11.07 8.07 10.73
N GLY A 90 -10.24 7.55 9.82
CA GLY A 90 -9.94 6.12 9.75
C GLY A 90 -10.95 5.35 8.90
N GLN A 91 -11.86 6.02 8.21
CA GLN A 91 -12.70 5.36 7.22
C GLN A 91 -11.95 5.19 5.91
N VAL A 92 -12.26 4.09 5.21
CA VAL A 92 -11.85 3.87 3.84
C VAL A 92 -13.08 3.64 3.00
N TRP A 93 -13.24 4.42 1.93
CA TRP A 93 -14.26 4.19 0.92
C TRP A 93 -13.64 3.54 -0.29
N VAL A 94 -14.36 2.58 -0.86
CA VAL A 94 -14.01 1.91 -2.10
C VAL A 94 -15.14 2.14 -3.09
N TYR A 95 -14.85 2.87 -4.16
CA TYR A 95 -15.78 3.15 -5.25
C TYR A 95 -15.48 2.24 -6.43
N THR A 96 -16.53 1.86 -7.16
CA THR A 96 -16.44 0.90 -8.26
C THR A 96 -16.89 1.54 -9.57
N TYR A 97 -16.09 1.35 -10.63
CA TYR A 97 -16.26 1.96 -11.94
C TYR A 97 -16.11 0.94 -13.06
N ARG A 98 -16.54 1.36 -14.26
CA ARG A 98 -16.28 0.64 -15.51
C ARG A 98 -14.85 0.94 -16.00
N GLU A 99 -14.58 0.59 -17.26
CA GLU A 99 -13.35 0.96 -17.96
C GLU A 99 -13.14 2.48 -17.97
N ASP A 100 -14.23 3.25 -18.08
CA ASP A 100 -14.23 4.69 -17.89
C ASP A 100 -14.46 5.02 -16.40
N GLU A 101 -13.46 5.65 -15.76
CA GLU A 101 -13.44 6.05 -14.35
C GLU A 101 -14.53 7.08 -13.99
N THR A 102 -15.19 7.69 -14.99
CA THR A 102 -16.34 8.58 -14.78
C THR A 102 -17.67 7.82 -14.71
N GLN A 103 -17.68 6.53 -15.06
CA GLN A 103 -18.88 5.70 -15.11
C GLN A 103 -18.92 4.73 -13.93
N VAL A 104 -19.79 5.02 -12.95
CA VAL A 104 -20.02 4.15 -11.80
C VAL A 104 -20.49 2.75 -12.23
N TYR A 105 -20.03 1.74 -11.50
CA TYR A 105 -20.37 0.34 -11.76
C TYR A 105 -20.91 -0.36 -10.51
N PRO A 106 -22.22 -0.23 -10.21
CA PRO A 106 -22.82 -0.88 -9.05
C PRO A 106 -22.69 -2.41 -9.14
N ILE A 107 -22.12 -3.01 -8.10
CA ILE A 107 -21.99 -4.47 -7.95
C ILE A 107 -22.95 -4.97 -6.87
N ASP A 108 -23.03 -6.28 -6.65
CA ASP A 108 -23.95 -6.83 -5.66
C ASP A 108 -23.62 -6.34 -4.25
N SER A 109 -24.65 -5.94 -3.49
CA SER A 109 -24.54 -5.41 -2.13
C SER A 109 -24.19 -6.51 -1.12
N GLN A 110 -22.95 -6.96 -1.14
CA GLN A 110 -22.40 -7.96 -0.24
C GLN A 110 -21.18 -7.40 0.48
N SER A 111 -21.03 -7.69 1.77
CA SER A 111 -19.83 -7.27 2.49
C SER A 111 -18.60 -7.99 1.94
N VAL A 112 -17.52 -7.24 1.71
CA VAL A 112 -16.29 -7.74 1.10
C VAL A 112 -15.19 -7.79 2.16
N PRO A 113 -14.64 -8.99 2.48
CA PRO A 113 -13.46 -9.09 3.34
C PRO A 113 -12.27 -8.43 2.66
N ALA A 114 -11.52 -7.64 3.41
CA ALA A 114 -10.29 -7.03 2.95
C ALA A 114 -9.22 -7.07 4.06
N LYS A 115 -8.00 -6.71 3.70
CA LYS A 115 -6.89 -6.55 4.64
C LYS A 115 -6.28 -5.18 4.47
N ALA A 116 -5.74 -4.62 5.55
CA ALA A 116 -4.96 -3.40 5.51
C ALA A 116 -3.60 -3.64 6.17
N ARG A 117 -2.54 -3.05 5.62
CA ARG A 117 -1.18 -3.12 6.18
C ARG A 117 -0.37 -1.87 5.82
N ARG A 118 0.81 -1.73 6.42
CA ARG A 118 1.83 -0.81 5.89
C ARG A 118 2.65 -1.55 4.82
N PRO A 119 3.02 -0.92 3.69
CA PRO A 119 3.76 -1.61 2.62
C PRO A 119 5.07 -2.29 3.04
N ALA A 120 5.76 -1.74 4.06
CA ALA A 120 7.02 -2.26 4.57
C ALA A 120 6.87 -3.20 5.78
N ASP A 121 5.63 -3.43 6.26
CA ASP A 121 5.33 -4.22 7.44
C ASP A 121 4.56 -5.48 7.05
N PRO A 122 5.00 -6.69 7.45
CA PRO A 122 4.24 -7.92 7.19
C PRO A 122 2.95 -8.05 8.01
N THR A 123 2.73 -7.18 9.00
CA THR A 123 1.54 -7.21 9.87
C THR A 123 0.30 -6.79 9.09
N GLU A 124 -0.67 -7.70 8.97
CA GLU A 124 -1.93 -7.47 8.28
C GLU A 124 -3.10 -7.42 9.26
N PHE A 125 -3.99 -6.47 9.04
CA PHE A 125 -5.22 -6.32 9.80
C PHE A 125 -6.42 -6.64 8.94
N SER A 126 -7.30 -7.52 9.43
CA SER A 126 -8.56 -7.84 8.75
C SER A 126 -9.53 -6.68 8.90
N ILE A 127 -10.12 -6.24 7.78
CA ILE A 127 -11.21 -5.27 7.75
C ILE A 127 -12.39 -5.82 6.95
N LEU A 128 -13.58 -5.30 7.21
CA LEU A 128 -14.78 -5.63 6.44
C LEU A 128 -15.26 -4.37 5.71
N LEU A 129 -15.40 -4.48 4.39
CA LEU A 129 -16.00 -3.42 3.56
C LEU A 129 -17.49 -3.69 3.44
N SER A 130 -18.31 -2.85 4.05
CA SER A 130 -19.77 -2.94 3.99
C SER A 130 -20.32 -2.16 2.80
N PRO A 131 -21.31 -2.68 2.05
CA PRO A 131 -21.93 -1.93 0.96
C PRO A 131 -22.65 -0.69 1.51
N GLU A 132 -22.48 0.44 0.85
CA GLU A 132 -23.19 1.68 1.13
C GLU A 132 -23.77 2.22 -0.18
N PRO A 133 -24.95 1.70 -0.61
CA PRO A 133 -25.58 2.11 -1.87
C PRO A 133 -25.73 3.63 -1.99
N GLN A 134 -25.44 4.14 -3.19
CA GLN A 134 -25.52 5.56 -3.53
C GLN A 134 -26.84 5.88 -4.27
N PRO A 135 -27.28 7.15 -4.28
CA PRO A 135 -28.38 7.57 -5.14
C PRO A 135 -28.13 7.19 -6.60
N GLY A 136 -29.03 6.40 -7.19
CA GLY A 136 -28.90 5.89 -8.56
C GLY A 136 -28.42 4.45 -8.66
N ASP A 137 -27.93 3.84 -7.57
CA ASP A 137 -27.64 2.41 -7.55
C ASP A 137 -28.94 1.59 -7.66
N PRO A 138 -28.97 0.54 -8.49
CA PRO A 138 -30.10 -0.38 -8.55
C PRO A 138 -30.35 -1.08 -7.22
N SER A 139 -31.59 -1.52 -6.98
CA SER A 139 -31.94 -2.31 -5.79
C SER A 139 -31.06 -3.56 -5.68
N GLY A 140 -30.52 -3.80 -4.48
CA GLY A 140 -29.62 -4.91 -4.19
C GLY A 140 -28.18 -4.72 -4.69
N LYS A 141 -27.84 -3.53 -5.21
CA LYS A 141 -26.49 -3.18 -5.66
C LYS A 141 -25.93 -1.97 -4.91
N ALA A 142 -24.61 -1.86 -4.91
CA ALA A 142 -23.86 -0.75 -4.34
C ALA A 142 -22.66 -0.43 -5.24
N SER A 143 -22.42 0.84 -5.49
CA SER A 143 -21.22 1.35 -6.15
C SER A 143 -20.15 1.83 -5.18
N ARG A 144 -20.47 1.91 -3.87
CA ARG A 144 -19.58 2.33 -2.79
C ARG A 144 -19.58 1.33 -1.65
N PHE A 145 -18.41 1.09 -1.07
CA PHE A 145 -18.21 0.23 0.09
C PHE A 145 -17.37 0.94 1.14
N VAL A 146 -17.66 0.73 2.42
CA VAL A 146 -17.00 1.42 3.54
C VAL A 146 -16.39 0.44 4.50
N GLY A 147 -15.13 0.68 4.86
CA GLY A 147 -14.45 0.01 5.94
C GLY A 147 -13.89 0.98 6.95
N ARG A 148 -13.32 0.43 8.03
CA ARG A 148 -12.59 1.19 9.04
C ARG A 148 -11.19 0.61 9.19
N LEU A 149 -10.18 1.48 9.07
CA LEU A 149 -8.81 1.14 9.33
C LEU A 149 -8.55 1.04 10.84
N PRO A 150 -7.77 0.04 11.28
CA PRO A 150 -7.24 -0.05 12.63
C PRO A 150 -6.32 1.14 12.95
N GLN A 151 -6.26 1.53 14.22
CA GLN A 151 -5.46 2.69 14.68
C GLN A 151 -3.95 2.47 14.52
N GLU A 152 -3.53 1.22 14.51
CA GLU A 152 -2.14 0.77 14.33
C GLU A 152 -1.56 1.16 12.97
N LEU A 153 -2.43 1.51 12.00
CA LEU A 153 -2.03 1.98 10.67
C LEU A 153 -1.95 3.51 10.56
N ASP A 154 -2.24 4.26 11.63
CA ASP A 154 -2.19 5.73 11.63
C ASP A 154 -0.77 6.24 11.29
N GLY A 155 -0.72 7.28 10.45
CA GLY A 155 0.44 8.09 10.11
C GLY A 155 1.49 7.50 9.16
N GLY A 156 1.11 6.53 8.34
CA GLY A 156 1.97 6.05 7.27
C GLY A 156 1.20 5.76 6.00
N ARG A 157 1.92 5.29 4.98
CA ARG A 157 1.26 4.72 3.80
C ARG A 157 0.51 3.45 4.20
N VAL A 158 -0.72 3.34 3.75
CA VAL A 158 -1.56 2.16 3.94
C VAL A 158 -1.74 1.47 2.60
N GLU A 159 -1.69 0.15 2.60
CA GLU A 159 -2.10 -0.68 1.47
C GLU A 159 -3.36 -1.44 1.85
N LEU A 160 -4.45 -1.19 1.13
CA LEU A 160 -5.69 -1.94 1.19
C LEU A 160 -5.60 -3.09 0.19
N ILE A 161 -5.81 -4.32 0.64
CA ILE A 161 -5.79 -5.54 -0.18
C ILE A 161 -7.18 -6.16 -0.15
N VAL A 162 -7.80 -6.27 -1.33
CA VAL A 162 -9.11 -6.88 -1.50
C VAL A 162 -8.93 -8.20 -2.24
N PRO A 163 -8.95 -9.35 -1.55
CA PRO A 163 -8.60 -10.63 -2.15
C PRO A 163 -9.63 -11.11 -3.17
N ALA A 164 -10.88 -10.71 -3.02
CA ALA A 164 -11.95 -11.09 -3.93
C ALA A 164 -13.16 -10.17 -3.82
N MET A 165 -13.38 -9.36 -4.84
CA MET A 165 -14.60 -8.57 -5.05
C MET A 165 -15.21 -8.93 -6.41
N ASN A 166 -16.55 -9.03 -6.47
CA ASN A 166 -17.25 -9.48 -7.67
C ASN A 166 -17.50 -8.31 -8.64
N PHE A 167 -16.94 -8.37 -9.84
CA PHE A 167 -17.27 -7.48 -10.95
C PHE A 167 -17.75 -8.33 -12.12
N GLY A 168 -18.90 -8.01 -12.71
CA GLY A 168 -19.42 -8.74 -13.87
C GLY A 168 -19.64 -10.24 -13.66
N GLY A 169 -19.84 -10.69 -12.42
CA GLY A 169 -19.99 -12.12 -12.07
C GLY A 169 -18.66 -12.87 -11.86
N GLU A 170 -17.52 -12.19 -11.95
CA GLU A 170 -16.18 -12.75 -11.72
C GLU A 170 -15.54 -12.15 -10.46
N ARG A 171 -14.73 -12.94 -9.75
CA ARG A 171 -13.98 -12.48 -8.58
C ARG A 171 -12.66 -11.90 -9.01
N HIS A 172 -12.39 -10.67 -8.58
CA HIS A 172 -11.14 -9.98 -8.85
C HIS A 172 -10.39 -9.65 -7.57
N TRP A 173 -9.07 -9.79 -7.64
CA TRP A 173 -8.12 -9.36 -6.62
C TRP A 173 -7.57 -7.98 -7.01
N PHE A 174 -7.40 -7.10 -6.03
CA PHE A 174 -6.68 -5.84 -6.22
C PHE A 174 -6.07 -5.34 -4.91
N ALA A 175 -5.10 -4.44 -5.03
CA ALA A 175 -4.53 -3.71 -3.91
C ALA A 175 -4.43 -2.22 -4.26
N VAL A 176 -4.74 -1.35 -3.30
CA VAL A 176 -4.66 0.11 -3.46
C VAL A 176 -3.80 0.67 -2.34
N LYS A 177 -2.83 1.52 -2.70
CA LYS A 177 -1.97 2.23 -1.74
C LYS A 177 -2.52 3.63 -1.54
N SER A 178 -2.45 4.16 -0.32
CA SER A 178 -2.78 5.56 -0.07
C SER A 178 -1.79 6.50 -0.75
N ASP A 179 -2.29 7.61 -1.28
CA ASP A 179 -1.46 8.71 -1.75
C ASP A 179 -0.81 9.42 -0.56
N GLY A 180 0.49 9.17 -0.37
CA GLY A 180 1.26 9.74 0.73
C GLY A 180 0.98 9.11 2.10
N GLU A 181 1.53 9.74 3.14
CA GLU A 181 1.33 9.33 4.53
C GLU A 181 -0.10 9.68 4.96
N TRP A 182 -0.86 8.67 5.39
CA TRP A 182 -2.23 8.84 5.85
C TRP A 182 -2.25 9.04 7.37
N HIS A 183 -2.86 10.12 7.86
CA HIS A 183 -3.00 10.42 9.29
C HIS A 183 -4.48 10.64 9.66
N ARG A 184 -4.90 10.11 10.81
CA ARG A 184 -6.23 10.38 11.38
C ARG A 184 -6.36 11.83 11.89
N ASP A 185 -5.29 12.35 12.47
CA ASP A 185 -5.22 13.76 12.88
C ASP A 185 -4.50 14.57 11.78
N PRO A 186 -5.08 15.70 11.31
CA PRO A 186 -4.42 16.52 10.31
C PRO A 186 -3.10 17.05 10.86
N MET A 187 -2.05 16.97 10.04
CA MET A 187 -0.86 17.78 10.31
C MET A 187 -1.30 19.24 10.28
N PRO A 188 -1.00 20.04 11.31
CA PRO A 188 -1.47 21.40 11.32
C PRO A 188 -0.88 22.20 10.16
N GLU A 189 -1.68 23.13 9.66
CA GLU A 189 -1.21 24.09 8.69
C GLU A 189 -0.25 25.08 9.36
N LYS A 190 0.75 25.52 8.62
CA LYS A 190 1.64 26.58 9.08
C LYS A 190 0.83 27.86 9.24
N VAL A 191 0.97 28.55 10.37
CA VAL A 191 0.39 29.90 10.54
C VAL A 191 1.01 30.90 9.55
N THR A 192 0.30 31.99 9.25
CA THR A 192 0.84 33.04 8.37
C THR A 192 2.04 33.74 9.03
N ALA A 193 2.89 34.41 8.25
CA ALA A 193 4.12 35.04 8.78
C ALA A 193 3.85 36.09 9.88
N GLU A 194 2.74 36.83 9.78
CA GLU A 194 2.33 37.81 10.79
C GLU A 194 1.86 37.13 12.07
N GLU A 195 0.99 36.12 11.93
CA GLU A 195 0.51 35.30 13.05
C GLU A 195 1.65 34.55 13.72
N GLU A 196 2.64 34.09 12.96
CA GLU A 196 3.84 33.41 13.46
C GLU A 196 4.62 34.32 14.41
N ARG A 197 4.91 35.57 14.00
CA ARG A 197 5.58 36.54 14.87
C ARG A 197 4.80 36.80 16.15
N LYS A 198 3.48 37.01 16.05
CA LYS A 198 2.62 37.18 17.21
C LYS A 198 2.64 35.95 18.11
N LEU A 199 2.59 34.76 17.53
CA LEU A 199 2.56 33.50 18.26
C LEU A 199 3.84 33.25 19.06
N TYR A 200 5.02 33.55 18.51
CA TYR A 200 6.28 33.24 19.17
C TYR A 200 6.89 34.38 19.99
N LEU A 201 6.57 35.64 19.67
CA LEU A 201 7.20 36.82 20.28
C LEU A 201 6.30 37.53 21.30
N THR A 202 5.19 36.91 21.67
CA THR A 202 4.32 37.37 22.76
C THR A 202 4.16 36.29 23.82
N LEU A 203 4.02 36.66 25.08
CA LEU A 203 3.73 35.73 26.17
C LEU A 203 2.25 35.32 26.19
N GLY A 204 1.95 34.20 26.85
CA GLY A 204 0.57 33.76 27.11
C GLY A 204 0.52 32.37 27.73
N GLY A 205 -0.42 32.12 28.64
CA GLY A 205 -0.59 30.83 29.31
C GLY A 205 0.73 30.30 29.91
N LYS A 206 1.13 29.09 29.51
CA LYS A 206 2.40 28.45 29.89
C LYS A 206 3.63 28.94 29.11
N TYR A 207 3.45 29.75 28.07
CA TYR A 207 4.54 30.30 27.26
C TYR A 207 4.96 31.68 27.78
N THR A 208 6.14 31.73 28.39
CA THR A 208 6.62 32.86 29.20
C THR A 208 7.73 33.64 28.49
N GLU A 209 8.10 34.81 29.02
CA GLU A 209 9.27 35.57 28.54
C GLU A 209 10.57 34.76 28.64
N ALA A 210 10.72 33.94 29.68
CA ALA A 210 11.85 33.04 29.83
C ALA A 210 11.93 32.03 28.68
N ASP A 211 10.78 31.52 28.21
CA ASP A 211 10.71 30.61 27.07
C ASP A 211 11.08 31.31 25.76
N ILE A 212 10.60 32.54 25.54
CA ILE A 212 10.97 33.34 24.36
C ILE A 212 12.49 33.52 24.31
N LYS A 213 13.10 33.90 25.45
CA LYS A 213 14.55 34.05 25.57
C LYS A 213 15.28 32.72 25.38
N ALA A 214 14.79 31.63 25.97
CA ALA A 214 15.38 30.30 25.83
C ALA A 214 15.35 29.80 24.38
N ASN A 215 14.34 30.19 23.61
CA ASN A 215 14.23 29.88 22.18
C ASN A 215 15.00 30.86 21.28
N GLY A 216 15.68 31.86 21.84
CA GLY A 216 16.48 32.83 21.10
C GLY A 216 15.72 34.05 20.59
N GLY A 217 14.46 34.25 20.99
CA GLY A 217 13.64 35.39 20.55
C GLY A 217 13.33 35.37 19.04
N VAL A 218 13.28 34.19 18.44
CA VAL A 218 13.01 33.97 17.01
C VAL A 218 11.67 33.25 16.82
N ILE A 219 11.18 33.21 15.58
CA ILE A 219 10.04 32.40 15.17
C ILE A 219 10.48 31.00 14.69
N ALA A 220 9.56 30.04 14.63
CA ALA A 220 9.88 28.67 14.23
C ALA A 220 10.48 28.58 12.80
N SER A 221 9.96 29.34 11.85
CA SER A 221 10.45 29.33 10.46
C SER A 221 11.86 29.91 10.29
N GLU A 222 12.27 30.81 11.19
CA GLU A 222 13.64 31.30 11.28
C GLU A 222 14.55 30.25 11.94
N LYS A 223 14.13 29.71 13.10
CA LYS A 223 14.92 28.73 13.88
C LYS A 223 15.17 27.42 13.12
N PHE A 224 14.16 26.94 12.39
CA PHE A 224 14.18 25.64 11.73
C PHE A 224 14.37 25.72 10.22
N LYS A 225 14.89 26.84 9.72
CA LYS A 225 15.17 27.01 8.30
C LYS A 225 16.09 25.89 7.79
N GLY A 226 15.61 25.12 6.81
CA GLY A 226 16.35 24.01 6.21
C GLY A 226 16.35 22.71 7.02
N VAL A 227 15.65 22.65 8.15
CA VAL A 227 15.43 21.40 8.88
C VAL A 227 14.32 20.60 8.21
N LYS A 228 14.61 19.34 7.86
CA LYS A 228 13.65 18.44 7.24
C LYS A 228 12.63 17.96 8.28
N ALA A 229 11.35 18.08 7.95
CA ALA A 229 10.27 17.43 8.70
C ALA A 229 10.30 15.92 8.46
N GLU A 230 10.08 15.15 9.52
CA GLU A 230 10.06 13.68 9.49
C GLU A 230 8.80 13.20 10.22
N HIS A 231 7.89 12.54 9.50
CA HIS A 231 6.59 12.11 10.04
C HIS A 231 6.52 10.59 10.21
N ASP A 232 7.58 9.98 10.75
CA ASP A 232 7.57 8.55 11.04
C ASP A 232 6.50 8.23 12.11
N ALA A 233 5.35 7.70 11.70
CA ALA A 233 4.29 7.33 12.62
C ALA A 233 4.41 5.93 13.20
N ALA A 234 5.55 5.27 13.04
CA ALA A 234 5.87 4.03 13.73
C ALA A 234 7.01 4.26 14.75
N PRO A 235 6.84 5.18 15.74
CA PRO A 235 7.83 5.33 16.79
C PRO A 235 7.96 4.01 17.55
N LYS A 236 9.20 3.66 17.90
CA LYS A 236 9.49 2.46 18.69
C LYS A 236 9.28 2.76 20.17
N PRO A 237 8.97 1.76 21.02
CA PRO A 237 8.96 1.94 22.47
C PRO A 237 10.23 2.66 22.96
N GLY A 238 10.03 3.75 23.70
CA GLY A 238 11.10 4.63 24.18
C GLY A 238 11.46 5.80 23.25
N ASP A 239 11.01 5.83 22.00
CA ASP A 239 11.17 6.99 21.12
C ASP A 239 10.38 8.19 21.68
N ARG A 240 10.95 9.39 21.54
CA ARG A 240 10.22 10.65 21.77
C ARG A 240 9.18 10.81 20.67
N ILE A 241 7.97 11.20 21.06
CA ILE A 241 6.86 11.42 20.12
C ILE A 241 6.47 12.90 20.10
N CYS A 242 6.05 13.38 18.94
CA CYS A 242 5.54 14.72 18.78
C CYS A 242 4.27 14.89 19.66
N PRO A 243 4.21 15.94 20.50
CA PRO A 243 3.04 16.20 21.34
C PRO A 243 1.73 16.45 20.58
N VAL A 244 1.82 16.82 19.31
CA VAL A 244 0.69 17.17 18.44
C VAL A 244 0.26 15.97 17.60
N SER A 245 1.15 15.43 16.77
CA SER A 245 0.82 14.37 15.80
C SER A 245 1.00 12.94 16.33
N ARG A 246 1.66 12.76 17.48
CA ARG A 246 2.08 11.46 18.03
C ARG A 246 3.05 10.65 17.16
N THR A 247 3.54 11.21 16.05
CA THR A 247 4.62 10.61 15.26
C THR A 247 5.96 10.74 15.99
N LYS A 248 6.99 10.02 15.54
CA LYS A 248 8.35 10.16 16.05
C LYS A 248 8.80 11.61 15.95
N ALA A 249 9.32 12.14 17.05
CA ALA A 249 9.84 13.50 17.10
C ALA A 249 11.25 13.57 16.50
N ASN A 250 11.56 14.71 15.89
CA ASN A 250 12.91 15.04 15.43
C ASN A 250 13.63 15.87 16.52
N PRO A 251 14.74 15.39 17.09
CA PRO A 251 15.49 16.13 18.10
C PRO A 251 15.99 17.51 17.65
N LYS A 252 16.11 17.74 16.33
CA LYS A 252 16.48 19.05 15.76
C LYS A 252 15.33 20.06 15.78
N LEU A 253 14.09 19.60 15.94
CA LEU A 253 12.89 20.42 16.05
C LEU A 253 12.51 20.52 17.53
N ALA A 254 13.38 21.15 18.32
CA ALA A 254 13.18 21.33 19.75
C ALA A 254 12.73 22.76 20.09
N TRP A 255 11.72 22.89 20.96
CA TRP A 255 11.18 24.16 21.42
C TRP A 255 10.92 24.14 22.94
N VAL A 256 11.24 25.24 23.60
CA VAL A 256 11.02 25.40 25.04
C VAL A 256 9.65 26.02 25.31
N VAL A 257 8.87 25.41 26.21
CA VAL A 257 7.58 25.92 26.70
C VAL A 257 7.46 25.63 28.19
N GLY A 258 7.15 26.65 29.02
CA GLY A 258 7.04 26.48 30.47
C GLY A 258 8.33 25.99 31.11
N GLY A 259 9.49 26.44 30.61
CA GLY A 259 10.82 26.06 31.07
C GLY A 259 11.26 24.64 30.71
N LYS A 260 10.49 23.93 29.86
CA LYS A 260 10.78 22.55 29.47
C LYS A 260 10.95 22.42 27.97
N GLU A 261 11.90 21.59 27.54
CA GLU A 261 12.14 21.30 26.12
C GLU A 261 11.20 20.20 25.61
N TYR A 262 10.55 20.47 24.48
CA TYR A 262 9.72 19.51 23.73
C TYR A 262 10.30 19.30 22.34
N GLN A 263 10.10 18.12 21.77
CA GLN A 263 10.57 17.76 20.43
C GLN A 263 9.37 17.50 19.51
N PHE A 264 9.49 17.92 18.25
CA PHE A 264 8.39 17.91 17.28
C PHE A 264 8.81 17.21 15.98
N CYS A 265 7.84 16.75 15.19
CA CYS A 265 8.10 16.15 13.88
C CYS A 265 8.25 17.19 12.75
N CYS A 266 7.63 18.36 12.90
CA CYS A 266 7.64 19.44 11.92
C CYS A 266 7.40 20.82 12.57
N PRO A 267 7.79 21.94 11.92
CA PRO A 267 7.53 23.29 12.44
C PRO A 267 6.05 23.63 12.70
N PRO A 268 5.07 23.22 11.86
CA PRO A 268 3.65 23.48 12.17
C PRO A 268 3.17 22.84 13.48
N CYS A 269 3.72 21.70 13.90
CA CYS A 269 3.41 21.14 15.21
C CYS A 269 3.95 22.01 16.36
N VAL A 270 5.02 22.78 16.14
CA VAL A 270 5.48 23.77 17.11
C VAL A 270 4.45 24.89 17.21
N ASP A 271 3.90 25.35 16.08
CA ASP A 271 2.88 26.41 16.03
C ASP A 271 1.66 26.01 16.87
N GLU A 272 1.07 24.85 16.59
CA GLU A 272 -0.09 24.35 17.34
C GLU A 272 0.22 24.13 18.82
N PHE A 273 1.41 23.63 19.14
CA PHE A 273 1.76 23.38 20.53
C PHE A 273 1.96 24.67 21.33
N VAL A 274 2.60 25.69 20.75
CA VAL A 274 2.74 27.01 21.39
C VAL A 274 1.37 27.68 21.53
N LYS A 275 0.51 27.58 20.51
CA LYS A 275 -0.88 28.07 20.59
C LYS A 275 -1.65 27.38 21.71
N LYS A 276 -1.57 26.05 21.80
CA LYS A 276 -2.16 25.24 22.87
C LYS A 276 -1.62 25.63 24.24
N ALA A 277 -0.32 25.86 24.38
CA ALA A 277 0.28 26.28 25.64
C ALA A 277 -0.23 27.65 26.12
N LYS A 278 -0.58 28.54 25.18
CA LYS A 278 -1.15 29.85 25.48
C LYS A 278 -2.63 29.78 25.85
N GLU A 279 -3.42 29.06 25.04
CA GLU A 279 -4.88 29.05 25.13
C GLU A 279 -5.42 28.01 26.12
N LYS A 280 -4.74 26.86 26.22
CA LYS A 280 -5.16 25.70 27.01
C LYS A 280 -3.97 25.12 27.80
N PRO A 281 -3.34 25.91 28.68
CA PRO A 281 -2.12 25.51 29.38
C PRO A 281 -2.25 24.20 30.15
N ASP A 282 -3.41 23.89 30.72
CA ASP A 282 -3.62 22.68 31.52
C ASP A 282 -3.57 21.39 30.69
N GLU A 283 -3.78 21.48 29.37
CA GLU A 283 -3.66 20.33 28.46
C GLU A 283 -2.20 20.05 28.03
N VAL A 284 -1.26 20.96 28.35
CA VAL A 284 0.16 20.76 28.09
C VAL A 284 0.76 19.90 29.20
N ARG A 285 1.06 18.65 28.84
CA ARG A 285 1.67 17.66 29.73
C ARG A 285 3.19 17.83 29.77
N PRO A 286 3.89 17.27 30.77
CA PRO A 286 5.34 17.31 30.81
C PRO A 286 5.99 16.48 29.67
N PRO A 287 7.21 16.83 29.20
CA PRO A 287 7.90 16.17 28.09
C PRO A 287 8.06 14.65 28.25
N GLU A 288 8.16 14.17 29.50
CA GLU A 288 8.31 12.76 29.85
C GLU A 288 7.06 11.93 29.50
N GLU A 289 5.89 12.56 29.37
CA GLU A 289 4.67 11.89 28.90
C GLU A 289 4.58 11.74 27.38
N TYR A 290 5.46 12.42 26.63
CA TYR A 290 5.54 12.34 25.17
C TYR A 290 6.64 11.37 24.74
N VAL A 291 6.49 10.14 25.22
CA VAL A 291 7.34 9.00 24.87
C VAL A 291 6.43 7.86 24.42
N GLN A 292 6.82 7.15 23.36
CA GLN A 292 6.12 5.95 22.92
C GLN A 292 6.23 4.89 24.03
N LYS A 293 5.07 4.49 24.55
CA LYS A 293 4.98 3.47 25.60
C LYS A 293 5.26 2.07 25.02
N PRO A 294 5.68 1.11 25.87
CA PRO A 294 5.79 -0.31 25.51
C PRO A 294 4.50 -0.87 24.94
#